data_AF-A0A349VPC5-F1
#
_entry.id   AF-A0A349VPC5-F1
#
_cell.length_a   1.000
_cell.length_b   1.000
_cell.length_c   1.000
_cell.angle_alpha   90.00
_cell.angle_beta   90.00
_cell.angle_gamma   90.00
#
_symmetry.space_group_name_H-M   'P 1'
#
loop_
_entity.id
_entity.type
_entity.pdbx_description
1 polymer ?
#
loop_
_entity_poly.entity_id
_entity_poly.type
_entity_poly.pdbx_seq_one_letter_code
_entity_poly.pdbx_strand_id
1 'polypeptide(L)'
;DRPTMEAMMLKQMTEEMGMDEATVKGYMAQMSDDDMKQAFAKGIREKFLSEYAAQIEKDLKTKTPAELAAALDQNMGNFDDAACAVFYDSILEFSAFTYDYNLIRLGCLDLDTPSSIRLYANSFENKDTIVDCIDEYNQNVPELQKLKYTDYIGILMSSVTTIIDAITYVLIAFVAVSLVVSSIMIGVITLISVQERTKEIGILRSLGASKKNVSRMFNAETIIIGFTSGLLGVLITYLLLIPINIIVHSLTGLNNLTGVLPIPTALILILISMLLTLIAGIIPSRSAAKKDPVVALRTE
;
A
#
# COMPACT_ATOMS: atom_id res chain seq x y z
N ASP A 1 41.45 34.66 37.02
CA ASP A 1 40.38 35.06 37.96
C ASP A 1 39.15 35.58 37.23
N ARG A 2 37.96 35.38 37.80
CA ARG A 2 36.65 35.72 37.21
C ARG A 2 36.57 37.14 36.61
N PRO A 3 36.96 38.22 37.31
CA PRO A 3 36.86 39.58 36.76
C PRO A 3 37.75 39.81 35.52
N THR A 4 38.88 39.10 35.41
CA THR A 4 39.76 39.18 34.23
C THR A 4 39.15 38.46 33.02
N MET A 5 38.54 37.29 33.24
CA MET A 5 37.84 36.54 32.19
C MET A 5 36.60 37.31 31.72
N GLU A 6 35.87 37.92 32.66
CA GLU A 6 34.71 38.75 32.36
C GLU A 6 35.08 39.96 31.50
N ALA A 7 36.15 40.68 31.86
CA ALA A 7 36.61 41.82 31.08
C ALA A 7 37.10 41.43 29.66
N MET A 8 37.79 40.30 29.52
CA MET A 8 38.29 39.83 28.22
C MET A 8 37.18 39.29 27.32
N MET A 9 36.24 38.50 27.86
CA MET A 9 35.09 38.00 27.11
C MET A 9 34.13 39.11 26.73
N LEU A 10 33.89 40.07 27.63
CA LEU A 10 33.09 41.26 27.32
C LEU A 10 33.69 41.99 26.12
N LYS A 11 34.99 42.30 26.18
CA LYS A 11 35.70 42.98 25.10
C LYS A 11 35.63 42.18 23.79
N GLN A 12 35.81 40.87 23.83
CA GLN A 12 35.77 40.03 22.64
C GLN A 12 34.36 39.99 22.02
N MET A 13 33.31 39.82 22.83
CA MET A 13 31.93 39.71 22.34
C MET A 13 31.37 41.05 21.83
N THR A 14 31.78 42.17 22.42
CA THR A 14 31.34 43.50 21.99
C THR A 14 32.14 44.01 20.78
N GLU A 15 33.47 43.79 20.74
CA GLU A 15 34.32 44.27 19.64
C GLU A 15 34.33 43.34 18.42
N GLU A 16 34.38 42.00 18.59
CA GLU A 16 34.49 41.06 17.47
C GLU A 16 33.14 40.54 16.97
N MET A 17 32.14 40.39 17.85
CA MET A 17 30.81 39.89 17.49
C MET A 17 29.71 40.98 17.46
N GLY A 18 30.05 42.23 17.80
CA GLY A 18 29.14 43.37 17.72
C GLY A 18 27.95 43.29 18.68
N MET A 19 28.05 42.50 19.75
CA MET A 19 26.96 42.31 20.71
C MET A 19 26.85 43.50 21.67
N ASP A 20 25.63 43.82 22.09
CA ASP A 20 25.36 44.90 23.05
C ASP A 20 25.91 44.58 24.45
N GLU A 21 26.64 45.54 25.04
CA GLU A 21 27.40 45.35 26.28
C GLU A 21 26.51 44.98 27.48
N ALA A 22 25.29 45.53 27.54
CA ALA A 22 24.35 45.24 28.63
C ALA A 22 23.81 43.81 28.53
N THR A 23 23.59 43.33 27.31
CA THR A 23 23.13 41.96 27.05
C THR A 23 24.21 40.95 27.42
N VAL A 24 25.46 41.19 27.04
CA VAL A 24 26.59 40.30 27.35
C VAL A 24 26.84 40.21 28.87
N LYS A 25 26.81 41.34 29.59
CA LYS A 25 26.94 41.32 31.07
C LYS A 25 25.82 40.56 31.75
N GLY A 26 24.59 40.65 31.23
CA GLY A 26 23.43 39.91 31.73
C GLY A 26 23.61 38.39 31.61
N TYR A 27 24.11 37.91 30.48
CA TYR A 27 24.40 36.48 30.27
C TYR A 27 25.56 36.00 31.15
N MET A 28 26.61 36.79 31.32
CA MET A 28 27.78 36.41 32.12
C MET A 28 27.48 36.37 33.63
N ALA A 29 26.56 37.22 34.11
CA ALA A 29 26.10 37.20 35.49
C ALA A 29 25.30 35.93 35.85
N GLN A 30 24.69 35.28 34.86
CA GLN A 30 23.93 34.04 35.03
C GLN A 30 24.80 32.77 34.86
N MET A 31 26.04 32.91 34.39
CA MET A 31 26.95 31.79 34.13
C MET A 31 27.74 31.41 35.40
N SER A 32 27.87 30.10 35.65
CA SER A 32 28.69 29.60 36.76
C SER A 32 30.18 29.82 36.49
N ASP A 33 31.01 29.83 37.54
CA ASP A 33 32.46 30.02 37.40
C ASP A 33 33.12 28.95 36.52
N ASP A 34 32.64 27.71 36.60
CA ASP A 34 33.20 26.59 35.84
C ASP A 34 32.77 26.63 34.38
N ASP A 35 31.51 26.98 34.10
CA ASP A 35 31.01 27.17 32.73
C ASP A 35 31.74 28.32 32.04
N MET A 36 32.00 29.41 32.78
CA MET A 36 32.74 30.57 32.26
C MET A 36 34.19 30.21 31.94
N LYS A 37 34.87 29.45 32.81
CA LYS A 37 36.23 28.95 32.54
C LYS A 37 36.26 28.04 31.32
N GLN A 38 35.29 27.14 31.19
CA GLN A 38 35.23 26.22 30.05
C GLN A 38 34.93 26.95 28.74
N ALA A 39 34.00 27.90 28.74
CA ALA A 39 33.69 28.74 27.59
C ALA A 39 34.88 29.62 27.19
N PHE A 40 35.59 30.19 28.16
CA PHE A 40 36.79 30.99 27.93
C PHE A 40 37.95 30.15 27.38
N ALA A 41 38.21 28.99 27.99
CA ALA A 41 39.23 28.06 27.51
C ALA A 41 38.92 27.58 26.08
N LYS A 42 37.65 27.29 25.76
CA LYS A 42 37.22 26.91 24.42
C LYS A 42 37.38 28.06 23.42
N GLY A 43 36.94 29.27 23.78
CA GLY A 43 37.06 30.46 22.92
C GLY A 43 38.50 30.84 22.61
N ILE A 44 39.39 30.81 23.61
CA ILE A 44 40.83 31.01 23.40
C ILE A 44 41.40 29.91 22.50
N ARG A 45 41.03 28.65 22.74
CA ARG A 45 41.53 27.52 21.93
C ARG A 45 41.10 27.65 20.47
N GLU A 46 39.83 27.95 20.21
CA GLU A 46 39.33 28.12 18.84
C GLU A 46 39.98 29.31 18.13
N LYS A 47 40.13 30.44 18.81
CA LYS A 47 40.82 31.62 18.27
C LYS A 47 42.29 31.32 17.97
N PHE A 48 43.00 30.70 18.91
CA PHE A 48 44.40 30.30 18.74
C PHE A 48 44.56 29.33 17.56
N LEU A 49 43.69 28.31 17.46
CA LEU A 49 43.71 27.38 16.34
C LEU A 49 43.42 28.07 15.00
N SER A 50 42.48 29.01 14.96
CA SER A 50 42.15 29.77 13.74
C SER A 50 43.29 30.71 13.31
N GLU A 51 43.91 31.43 14.24
CA GLU A 51 45.06 32.30 13.95
C GLU A 51 46.28 31.47 13.54
N TYR A 52 46.53 30.35 14.23
CA TYR A 52 47.59 29.41 13.90
C TYR A 52 47.36 28.77 12.52
N ALA A 53 46.14 28.35 12.21
CA ALA A 53 45.78 27.80 10.89
C ALA A 53 45.97 28.84 9.77
N ALA A 54 45.54 30.10 9.97
CA ALA A 54 45.74 31.17 9.00
C ALA A 54 47.22 31.51 8.80
N GLN A 55 48.02 31.45 9.88
CA GLN A 55 49.46 31.66 9.82
C GLN A 55 50.17 30.52 9.09
N ILE A 56 49.79 29.27 9.37
CA ILE A 56 50.27 28.09 8.65
C ILE A 56 49.87 28.17 7.17
N GLU A 57 48.62 28.48 6.84
CA GLU A 57 48.17 28.59 5.45
C GLU A 57 49.00 29.61 4.67
N LYS A 58 49.36 30.74 5.31
CA LYS A 58 50.23 31.76 4.72
C LYS A 58 51.68 31.29 4.53
N ASP A 59 52.21 30.48 5.45
CA ASP A 59 53.55 29.89 5.35
C ASP A 59 53.61 28.68 4.41
N LEU A 60 52.51 27.95 4.23
CA LEU A 60 52.41 26.82 3.30
C LEU A 60 52.26 27.32 1.85
N LYS A 61 51.56 28.43 1.62
CA LYS A 61 51.41 29.05 0.28
C LYS A 61 52.71 29.58 -0.32
N THR A 62 53.76 29.79 0.48
CA THR A 62 55.07 30.27 0.03
C THR A 62 56.07 29.14 -0.24
N LYS A 63 55.71 27.88 0.04
CA LYS A 63 56.55 26.69 -0.17
C LYS A 63 56.15 25.92 -1.43
N THR A 64 57.11 25.24 -2.04
CA THR A 64 56.87 24.35 -3.18
C THR A 64 56.27 23.01 -2.74
N PRO A 65 55.59 22.27 -3.63
CA PRO A 65 55.04 20.95 -3.30
C PRO A 65 56.07 19.95 -2.75
N ALA A 66 57.33 20.03 -3.20
CA ALA A 66 58.43 19.19 -2.72
C ALA A 66 58.86 19.54 -1.28
N GLU A 67 58.87 20.84 -0.93
CA GLU A 67 59.20 21.30 0.42
C GLU A 67 58.07 21.00 1.42
N LEU A 68 56.82 21.07 0.97
CA LEU A 68 55.66 20.67 1.74
C LEU A 68 55.67 19.16 2.04
N ALA A 69 56.00 18.33 1.04
CA ALA A 69 56.15 16.89 1.22
C ALA A 69 57.28 16.55 2.20
N ALA A 70 58.46 17.18 2.07
CA ALA A 70 59.58 16.98 2.98
C ALA A 70 59.26 17.42 4.43
N ALA A 71 58.51 18.52 4.60
CA ALA A 71 58.07 18.97 5.92
C ALA A 71 57.03 18.03 6.54
N LEU A 72 56.16 17.44 5.73
CA LEU A 72 55.21 16.42 6.18
C LEU A 72 55.95 15.15 6.61
N ASP A 73 56.86 14.64 5.78
CA ASP A 73 57.67 13.44 6.08
C ASP A 73 58.47 13.59 7.38
N GLN A 74 59.02 14.78 7.63
CA GLN A 74 59.79 15.08 8.85
C GLN A 74 58.91 15.14 10.11
N ASN A 75 57.64 15.53 9.98
CA ASN A 75 56.70 15.60 11.10
C ASN A 75 55.90 14.31 11.29
N MET A 76 55.76 13.48 10.25
CA MET A 76 55.04 12.21 10.30
C MET A 76 55.63 11.22 11.32
N GLY A 77 56.94 11.25 11.54
CA GLY A 77 57.61 10.41 12.55
C GLY A 77 57.35 10.80 14.00
N ASN A 78 56.75 11.97 14.26
CA ASN A 78 56.49 12.51 15.60
C ASN A 78 55.00 12.51 15.98
N PHE A 79 54.10 12.03 15.11
CA PHE A 79 52.69 11.90 15.45
C PHE A 79 52.45 10.61 16.23
N ASP A 80 51.85 10.76 17.41
CA ASP A 80 51.26 9.63 18.14
C ASP A 80 49.99 9.14 17.42
N ASP A 81 49.55 7.91 17.69
CA ASP A 81 48.42 7.26 17.00
C ASP A 81 47.13 8.11 17.07
N ALA A 82 46.94 8.81 18.19
CA ALA A 82 45.81 9.72 18.38
C ALA A 82 45.88 10.96 17.46
N ALA A 83 47.08 11.47 17.16
CA ALA A 83 47.27 12.60 16.25
C ALA A 83 47.08 12.17 14.79
N CYS A 84 47.50 10.95 14.44
CA CYS A 84 47.24 10.35 13.13
C CYS A 84 45.74 10.15 12.86
N ALA A 85 44.97 9.72 13.87
CA ALA A 85 43.52 9.57 13.73
C ALA A 85 42.82 10.91 13.47
N VAL A 86 43.21 11.99 14.17
CA VAL A 86 42.68 13.33 13.92
C VAL A 86 43.02 13.82 12.51
N PHE A 87 44.25 13.56 12.03
CA PHE A 87 44.65 13.91 10.67
C PHE A 87 43.81 13.16 9.62
N TYR A 88 43.55 11.87 9.84
CA TYR A 88 42.72 11.05 8.97
C TYR A 88 41.28 11.55 8.89
N ASP A 89 40.67 11.88 10.03
CA ASP A 89 39.25 12.29 10.10
C ASP A 89 39.00 13.74 9.63
N SER A 90 40.00 14.63 9.74
CA SER A 90 39.79 16.07 9.50
C SER A 90 40.46 16.64 8.25
N ILE A 91 41.47 15.97 7.68
CA ILE A 91 42.28 16.51 6.57
C ILE A 91 42.16 15.69 5.28
N LEU A 92 41.93 14.38 5.37
CA LEU A 92 41.81 13.53 4.17
C LEU A 92 40.40 13.61 3.57
N GLU A 93 40.21 14.46 2.57
CA GLU A 93 39.05 14.36 1.68
C GLU A 93 39.26 13.25 0.65
N PHE A 94 38.48 12.17 0.75
CA PHE A 94 38.47 11.12 -0.27
C PHE A 94 37.66 11.57 -1.49
N SER A 95 38.23 11.35 -2.68
CA SER A 95 37.50 11.44 -3.94
C SER A 95 36.23 10.58 -3.88
N ALA A 96 35.06 11.19 -4.17
CA ALA A 96 33.79 10.48 -4.28
C ALA A 96 33.77 9.42 -5.41
N PHE A 97 34.80 9.42 -6.25
CA PHE A 97 34.95 8.52 -7.39
C PHE A 97 36.02 7.50 -7.11
N THR A 98 35.60 6.24 -6.93
CA THR A 98 36.48 5.09 -6.73
C THR A 98 37.22 4.73 -8.02
N TYR A 99 38.28 3.92 -7.89
CA TYR A 99 39.01 3.35 -9.03
C TYR A 99 38.07 2.67 -10.04
N ASP A 100 37.16 1.83 -9.53
CA ASP A 100 36.19 1.10 -10.33
C ASP A 100 35.22 2.05 -11.05
N TYR A 101 34.76 3.11 -10.37
CA TYR A 101 33.91 4.13 -10.97
C TYR A 101 34.61 4.82 -12.16
N ASN A 102 35.89 5.13 -12.02
CA ASN A 102 36.67 5.77 -13.09
C ASN A 102 36.93 4.82 -14.27
N LEU A 103 37.17 3.53 -14.02
CA LEU A 103 37.31 2.53 -15.08
C LEU A 103 36.02 2.37 -15.91
N ILE A 104 34.87 2.31 -15.24
CA ILE A 104 33.57 2.25 -15.92
C ILE A 104 33.35 3.51 -16.77
N ARG A 105 33.67 4.70 -16.24
CA ARG A 105 33.55 5.97 -16.97
C ARG A 105 34.49 6.08 -18.16
N LEU A 106 35.65 5.44 -18.10
CA LEU A 106 36.62 5.33 -19.19
C LEU A 106 36.27 4.21 -20.19
N GLY A 107 35.15 3.51 -20.00
CA GLY A 107 34.64 2.50 -20.92
C GLY A 107 35.23 1.10 -20.73
N CYS A 108 35.94 0.84 -19.63
CA CYS A 108 36.28 -0.53 -19.24
C CYS A 108 35.03 -1.22 -18.69
N LEU A 109 34.52 -2.19 -19.44
CA LEU A 109 33.39 -3.03 -19.07
C LEU A 109 33.95 -4.36 -18.59
N ASP A 110 33.75 -4.67 -17.31
CA ASP A 110 33.96 -6.01 -16.79
C ASP A 110 32.70 -6.86 -17.05
N LEU A 111 32.86 -7.94 -17.82
CA LEU A 111 31.78 -8.85 -18.17
C LEU A 111 31.43 -9.80 -17.00
N ASP A 112 32.31 -9.94 -16.01
CA ASP A 112 32.12 -10.80 -14.85
C ASP A 112 31.31 -10.13 -13.73
N THR A 113 31.09 -8.81 -13.82
CA THR A 113 30.30 -8.02 -12.84
C THR A 113 29.20 -7.19 -13.50
N PRO A 114 28.09 -7.81 -13.96
CA PRO A 114 27.00 -7.06 -14.57
C PRO A 114 26.33 -6.15 -13.53
N SER A 115 26.12 -4.87 -13.90
CA SER A 115 25.42 -3.90 -13.04
C SER A 115 23.91 -4.15 -12.94
N SER A 116 23.32 -4.83 -13.93
CA SER A 116 21.91 -5.24 -13.92
C SER A 116 21.66 -6.41 -14.89
N ILE A 117 20.67 -7.24 -14.58
CA ILE A 117 20.19 -8.32 -15.44
C ILE A 117 18.75 -8.01 -15.82
N ARG A 118 18.43 -8.05 -17.13
CA ARG A 118 17.06 -7.89 -17.63
C ARG A 118 16.51 -9.25 -18.03
N LEU A 119 15.47 -9.68 -17.33
CA LEU A 119 14.75 -10.92 -17.61
C LEU A 119 13.47 -10.61 -18.39
N TYR A 120 13.19 -11.41 -19.40
CA TYR A 120 11.98 -11.30 -20.22
C TYR A 120 11.24 -12.64 -20.18
N ALA A 121 10.07 -12.66 -19.56
CA ALA A 121 9.21 -13.84 -19.56
C ALA A 121 8.37 -13.88 -20.85
N ASN A 122 8.10 -15.09 -21.33
CA ASN A 122 7.22 -15.33 -22.48
C ASN A 122 5.72 -15.38 -22.08
N SER A 123 5.39 -15.44 -20.80
CA SER A 123 4.03 -15.44 -20.26
C SER A 123 3.98 -14.78 -18.87
N PHE A 124 2.77 -14.37 -18.43
CA PHE A 124 2.56 -13.83 -17.08
C PHE A 124 2.84 -14.88 -15.99
N GLU A 125 2.42 -16.12 -16.19
CA GLU A 125 2.67 -17.24 -15.27
C GLU A 125 4.17 -17.50 -15.07
N ASN A 126 4.96 -17.45 -16.15
CA ASN A 126 6.41 -17.61 -16.05
C ASN A 126 7.08 -16.39 -15.40
N LYS A 127 6.52 -15.19 -15.58
CA LYS A 127 6.98 -13.99 -14.87
C LYS A 127 6.73 -14.12 -13.37
N ASP A 128 5.58 -14.62 -12.96
CA ASP A 128 5.27 -14.84 -11.54
C ASP A 128 6.18 -15.93 -10.94
N THR A 129 6.46 -17.00 -11.68
CA THR A 129 7.46 -18.02 -11.27
C THR A 129 8.85 -17.43 -11.05
N ILE A 130 9.29 -16.49 -11.89
CA ILE A 130 10.58 -15.80 -11.71
C ILE A 130 10.58 -14.94 -10.44
N VAL A 131 9.48 -14.23 -10.19
CA VAL A 131 9.33 -13.41 -8.97
C VAL A 131 9.37 -14.29 -7.73
N ASP A 132 8.62 -15.39 -7.73
CA ASP A 132 8.58 -16.35 -6.61
C ASP A 132 9.97 -16.93 -6.32
N CYS A 133 10.74 -17.30 -7.35
CA CYS A 133 12.13 -17.75 -7.18
C CYS A 133 13.04 -16.69 -6.56
N ILE A 134 12.90 -15.43 -6.96
CA ILE A 134 13.70 -14.31 -6.40
C ILE A 134 13.31 -14.08 -4.94
N ASP A 135 12.02 -14.13 -4.62
CA ASP A 135 11.52 -13.95 -3.26
C ASP A 135 11.94 -15.09 -2.35
N GLU A 136 11.91 -16.34 -2.82
CA GLU A 136 12.43 -17.51 -2.10
C GLU A 136 13.92 -17.39 -1.83
N TYR A 137 14.73 -16.97 -2.81
CA TYR A 137 16.15 -16.69 -2.61
C TYR A 137 16.36 -15.59 -1.55
N ASN A 138 15.61 -14.49 -1.66
CA ASN A 138 15.71 -13.33 -0.78
C ASN A 138 15.34 -13.62 0.69
N GLN A 139 14.53 -14.65 0.94
CA GLN A 139 14.20 -15.08 2.31
C GLN A 139 15.38 -15.76 3.02
N ASN A 140 16.28 -16.40 2.26
CA ASN A 140 17.35 -17.23 2.78
C ASN A 140 18.71 -16.52 2.87
N VAL A 141 18.79 -15.26 2.43
CA VAL A 141 20.05 -14.49 2.39
C VAL A 141 20.01 -13.23 3.27
N PRO A 142 21.16 -12.81 3.83
CA PRO A 142 21.28 -11.53 4.54
C PRO A 142 20.88 -10.34 3.66
N GLU A 143 20.46 -9.23 4.28
CA GLU A 143 19.92 -8.04 3.59
C GLU A 143 20.83 -7.52 2.46
N LEU A 144 22.15 -7.54 2.66
CA LEU A 144 23.14 -7.09 1.67
C LEU A 144 23.25 -7.98 0.43
N GLN A 145 22.74 -9.22 0.49
CA GLN A 145 22.76 -10.19 -0.60
C GLN A 145 21.39 -10.33 -1.29
N LYS A 146 20.37 -9.61 -0.81
CA LYS A 146 19.03 -9.66 -1.41
C LYS A 146 19.05 -9.03 -2.80
N LEU A 147 18.47 -9.75 -3.75
CA LEU A 147 18.22 -9.28 -5.10
C LEU A 147 17.09 -8.25 -5.08
N LYS A 148 17.41 -7.04 -5.54
CA LYS A 148 16.42 -5.99 -5.79
C LYS A 148 15.98 -6.09 -7.25
N TYR A 149 14.68 -6.15 -7.49
CA TYR A 149 14.11 -6.22 -8.83
C TYR A 149 12.98 -5.20 -9.01
N THR A 150 12.74 -4.82 -10.27
CA THR A 150 11.65 -3.92 -10.66
C THR A 150 10.79 -4.60 -11.71
N ASP A 151 9.52 -4.83 -11.39
CA ASP A 151 8.55 -5.44 -12.29
C ASP A 151 7.79 -4.36 -13.10
N TYR A 152 8.37 -3.97 -14.24
CA TYR A 152 7.77 -2.95 -15.10
C TYR A 152 6.39 -3.33 -15.64
N ILE A 153 6.18 -4.61 -15.99
CA ILE A 153 4.90 -5.08 -16.54
C ILE A 153 3.85 -5.16 -15.43
N GLY A 154 4.22 -5.65 -14.25
CA GLY A 154 3.34 -5.68 -13.09
C GLY A 154 2.90 -4.30 -12.65
N ILE A 155 3.80 -3.30 -12.64
CA ILE A 155 3.44 -1.92 -12.31
C ILE A 155 2.41 -1.35 -13.31
N LEU A 156 2.62 -1.57 -14.61
CA LEU A 156 1.69 -1.13 -15.65
C LEU A 156 0.33 -1.84 -15.55
N MET A 157 0.32 -3.16 -15.33
CA MET A 157 -0.90 -3.96 -15.25
C MET A 157 -1.64 -3.80 -13.93
N SER A 158 -0.94 -3.46 -12.84
CA SER A 158 -1.53 -3.23 -11.52
C SER A 158 -2.55 -2.10 -11.55
N SER A 159 -2.25 -1.00 -12.26
CA SER A 159 -3.18 0.12 -12.42
C SER A 159 -4.44 -0.29 -13.19
N VAL A 160 -4.29 -1.07 -14.27
CA VAL A 160 -5.41 -1.57 -15.07
C VAL A 160 -6.29 -2.52 -14.26
N THR A 161 -5.66 -3.47 -13.55
CA THR A 161 -6.36 -4.45 -12.71
C THR A 161 -7.15 -3.75 -11.60
N THR A 162 -6.53 -2.76 -10.94
CA THR A 162 -7.20 -1.96 -9.89
C THR A 162 -8.45 -1.24 -10.42
N ILE A 163 -8.39 -0.69 -11.64
CA ILE A 163 -9.54 -0.03 -12.27
C ILE A 163 -10.65 -1.05 -12.59
N ILE A 164 -10.28 -2.20 -13.15
CA ILE A 164 -11.24 -3.28 -13.45
C ILE A 164 -11.92 -3.77 -12.17
N ASP A 165 -11.15 -3.98 -11.10
CA ASP A 165 -11.67 -4.44 -9.80
C ASP A 165 -12.61 -3.40 -9.20
N ALA A 166 -12.25 -2.11 -9.25
CA ALA A 166 -13.11 -1.04 -8.77
C ALA A 166 -14.46 -1.03 -9.51
N ILE A 167 -14.46 -1.15 -10.84
CA ILE A 167 -15.68 -1.22 -11.65
C ILE A 167 -16.48 -2.48 -11.29
N THR A 168 -15.82 -3.62 -11.17
CA THR A 168 -16.44 -4.89 -10.76
C THR A 168 -17.14 -4.75 -9.41
N TYR A 169 -16.49 -4.16 -8.40
CA TYR A 169 -17.10 -3.96 -7.09
C TYR A 169 -18.31 -3.04 -7.13
N VAL A 170 -18.25 -1.97 -7.92
CA VAL A 170 -19.41 -1.07 -8.11
C VAL A 170 -20.57 -1.82 -8.76
N LEU A 171 -20.31 -2.60 -9.81
CA LEU A 171 -21.35 -3.42 -10.46
C LEU A 171 -21.93 -4.47 -9.51
N ILE A 172 -21.10 -5.13 -8.70
CA ILE A 172 -21.56 -6.08 -7.68
C ILE A 172 -22.46 -5.38 -6.66
N ALA A 173 -22.12 -4.16 -6.22
CA ALA A 173 -22.96 -3.39 -5.32
C ALA A 173 -24.33 -3.06 -5.94
N PHE A 174 -24.36 -2.67 -7.22
CA PHE A 174 -25.62 -2.45 -7.94
C PHE A 174 -26.47 -3.73 -8.01
N VAL A 175 -25.86 -4.86 -8.37
CA VAL A 175 -26.56 -6.15 -8.43
C VAL A 175 -27.10 -6.54 -7.05
N ALA A 176 -26.33 -6.33 -5.98
CA ALA A 176 -26.76 -6.63 -4.62
C ALA A 176 -28.00 -5.81 -4.21
N VAL A 177 -28.01 -4.51 -4.50
CA VAL A 177 -29.17 -3.65 -4.24
C VAL A 177 -30.37 -4.10 -5.07
N SER A 178 -30.19 -4.37 -6.37
CA SER A 178 -31.25 -4.88 -7.24
C SER A 178 -31.83 -6.20 -6.71
N LEU A 179 -30.99 -7.12 -6.24
CA LEU A 179 -31.44 -8.40 -5.65
C LEU A 179 -32.29 -8.18 -4.41
N VAL A 180 -31.92 -7.24 -3.53
CA VAL A 180 -32.73 -6.90 -2.34
C VAL A 180 -34.09 -6.35 -2.75
N VAL A 181 -34.11 -5.38 -3.67
CA VAL A 181 -35.36 -4.78 -4.16
C VAL A 181 -36.25 -5.82 -4.83
N SER A 182 -35.69 -6.69 -5.68
CA SER A 182 -36.41 -7.80 -6.30
C SER A 182 -36.96 -8.80 -5.28
N SER A 183 -36.18 -9.14 -4.25
CA SER A 183 -36.61 -10.03 -3.17
C SER A 183 -37.82 -9.47 -2.40
N ILE A 184 -37.79 -8.17 -2.07
CA ILE A 184 -38.93 -7.49 -1.44
C ILE A 184 -40.16 -7.54 -2.38
N MET A 185 -39.98 -7.25 -3.67
CA MET A 185 -41.07 -7.29 -4.65
C MET A 185 -41.72 -8.67 -4.74
N ILE A 186 -40.93 -9.74 -4.77
CA ILE A 186 -41.43 -11.12 -4.73
C ILE A 186 -42.25 -11.36 -3.45
N GLY A 187 -41.77 -10.89 -2.30
CA GLY A 187 -42.49 -10.99 -1.03
C GLY A 187 -43.85 -10.25 -1.05
N VAL A 188 -43.91 -9.07 -1.68
CA VAL A 188 -45.16 -8.31 -1.83
C VAL A 188 -46.15 -9.03 -2.76
N ILE A 189 -45.68 -9.51 -3.91
CA ILE A 189 -46.55 -10.21 -4.88
C ILE A 189 -47.12 -11.49 -4.25
N THR A 190 -46.28 -12.27 -3.57
CA THR A 190 -46.72 -13.50 -2.89
C THR A 190 -47.68 -13.20 -1.73
N LEU A 191 -47.51 -12.07 -1.03
CA LEU A 191 -48.48 -11.62 -0.03
C LEU A 191 -49.84 -11.28 -0.63
N ILE A 192 -49.88 -10.58 -1.76
CA ILE A 192 -51.12 -10.23 -2.48
C ILE A 192 -51.81 -11.51 -2.95
N SER A 193 -51.07 -12.43 -3.57
CA SER A 193 -51.61 -13.72 -4.05
C SER A 193 -52.27 -14.53 -2.94
N VAL A 194 -51.67 -14.55 -1.74
CA VAL A 194 -52.26 -15.20 -0.57
C VAL A 194 -53.57 -14.53 -0.16
N GLN A 195 -53.64 -13.20 -0.22
CA GLN A 195 -54.83 -12.45 0.18
C GLN A 195 -55.99 -12.70 -0.80
N GLU A 196 -55.73 -12.72 -2.10
CA GLU A 196 -56.72 -13.04 -3.13
C GLU A 196 -57.27 -14.46 -2.96
N ARG A 197 -56.41 -15.42 -2.58
CA ARG A 197 -56.77 -16.83 -2.38
C ARG A 197 -57.25 -17.15 -0.96
N THR A 198 -57.64 -16.15 -0.16
CA THR A 198 -58.05 -16.36 1.24
C THR A 198 -59.25 -17.32 1.39
N LYS A 199 -60.23 -17.25 0.47
CA LYS A 199 -61.39 -18.17 0.49
C LYS A 199 -60.97 -19.62 0.24
N GLU A 200 -60.08 -19.87 -0.72
CA GLU A 200 -59.54 -21.21 -0.99
C GLU A 200 -58.82 -21.78 0.24
N ILE A 201 -58.02 -20.96 0.92
CA ILE A 201 -57.33 -21.34 2.16
C ILE A 201 -58.33 -21.65 3.27
N GLY A 202 -59.41 -20.87 3.41
CA GLY A 202 -60.48 -21.09 4.38
C GLY A 202 -61.20 -22.43 4.18
N ILE A 203 -61.48 -22.79 2.92
CA ILE A 203 -62.07 -24.09 2.56
C ILE A 203 -61.11 -25.23 2.89
N LEU A 204 -59.85 -25.14 2.46
CA LEU A 204 -58.80 -26.14 2.76
C LEU A 204 -58.63 -26.36 4.27
N ARG A 205 -58.61 -25.29 5.05
CA ARG A 205 -58.48 -25.37 6.52
C ARG A 205 -59.72 -25.95 7.19
N SER A 206 -60.92 -25.73 6.64
CA SER A 206 -62.17 -26.29 7.15
C SER A 206 -62.30 -27.79 6.83
N LEU A 207 -61.67 -28.26 5.76
CA LEU A 207 -61.52 -29.67 5.41
C LEU A 207 -60.42 -30.40 6.22
N GLY A 208 -59.76 -29.70 7.16
CA GLY A 208 -58.77 -30.30 8.06
C GLY A 208 -57.30 -30.05 7.71
N ALA A 209 -56.99 -29.19 6.71
CA ALA A 209 -55.60 -28.84 6.42
C ALA A 209 -54.94 -28.10 7.61
N SER A 210 -53.81 -28.64 8.07
CA SER A 210 -53.03 -28.00 9.14
C SER A 210 -52.39 -26.69 8.66
N LYS A 211 -52.13 -25.76 9.60
CA LYS A 211 -51.39 -24.51 9.32
C LYS A 211 -50.05 -24.77 8.61
N LYS A 212 -49.39 -25.88 8.95
CA LYS A 212 -48.12 -26.31 8.33
C LYS A 212 -48.31 -26.76 6.88
N ASN A 213 -49.41 -27.44 6.54
CA ASN A 213 -49.68 -27.89 5.18
C ASN A 213 -49.89 -26.70 4.25
N VAL A 214 -50.67 -25.71 4.69
CA VAL A 214 -50.88 -24.45 3.96
C VAL A 214 -49.55 -23.71 3.76
N SER A 215 -48.76 -23.54 4.82
CA SER A 215 -47.45 -22.89 4.70
C SER A 215 -46.47 -23.64 3.79
N ARG A 216 -46.49 -24.98 3.77
CA ARG A 216 -45.63 -25.79 2.89
C ARG A 216 -46.03 -25.67 1.43
N MET A 217 -47.32 -25.56 1.13
CA MET A 217 -47.81 -25.34 -0.23
C MET A 217 -47.26 -24.04 -0.81
N PHE A 218 -47.39 -22.92 -0.08
CA PHE A 218 -46.87 -21.63 -0.52
C PHE A 218 -45.33 -21.58 -0.57
N ASN A 219 -44.64 -22.25 0.36
CA ASN A 219 -43.19 -22.39 0.28
C ASN A 219 -42.77 -23.19 -0.97
N ALA A 220 -43.50 -24.26 -1.33
CA ALA A 220 -43.22 -25.04 -2.53
C ALA A 220 -43.45 -24.22 -3.80
N GLU A 221 -44.52 -23.43 -3.87
CA GLU A 221 -44.78 -22.49 -4.97
C GLU A 221 -43.62 -21.50 -5.12
N THR A 222 -43.14 -20.94 -4.00
CA THR A 222 -42.00 -20.02 -3.98
C THR A 222 -40.70 -20.69 -4.46
N ILE A 223 -40.46 -21.94 -4.06
CA ILE A 223 -39.29 -22.72 -4.51
C ILE A 223 -39.35 -22.96 -6.01
N ILE A 224 -40.52 -23.32 -6.56
CA ILE A 224 -40.70 -23.55 -7.99
C ILE A 224 -40.42 -22.26 -8.75
N ILE A 225 -40.98 -21.12 -8.30
CA ILE A 225 -40.73 -19.81 -8.91
C ILE A 225 -39.24 -19.46 -8.87
N GLY A 226 -38.56 -19.68 -7.75
CA GLY A 226 -37.13 -19.43 -7.63
C GLY A 226 -36.29 -20.31 -8.56
N PHE A 227 -36.63 -21.59 -8.66
CA PHE A 227 -35.94 -22.53 -9.55
C PHE A 227 -36.14 -22.16 -11.03
N THR A 228 -37.39 -21.89 -11.45
CA THR A 228 -37.67 -21.52 -12.85
C THR A 228 -37.05 -20.18 -13.22
N SER A 229 -37.04 -19.21 -12.29
CA SER A 229 -36.43 -17.90 -12.51
C SER A 229 -34.91 -18.00 -12.61
N GLY A 230 -34.27 -18.76 -11.71
CA GLY A 230 -32.83 -19.02 -11.76
C GLY A 230 -32.41 -19.74 -13.04
N LEU A 231 -33.17 -20.78 -13.44
CA LEU A 231 -32.93 -21.52 -14.68
C LEU A 231 -33.05 -20.63 -15.92
N LEU A 232 -34.13 -19.82 -16.00
CA LEU A 232 -34.31 -18.88 -17.09
C LEU A 232 -33.22 -17.81 -17.11
N GLY A 233 -32.82 -17.29 -15.94
CA GLY A 233 -31.73 -16.32 -15.83
C GLY A 233 -30.42 -16.85 -16.41
N VAL A 234 -30.01 -18.05 -15.99
CA VAL A 234 -28.81 -18.72 -16.51
C VAL A 234 -28.91 -18.97 -18.01
N LEU A 235 -30.05 -19.44 -18.51
CA LEU A 235 -30.26 -19.69 -19.93
C LEU A 235 -30.15 -18.41 -20.76
N ILE A 236 -30.74 -17.31 -20.29
CA ILE A 236 -30.64 -16.00 -20.92
C ILE A 236 -29.19 -15.50 -20.91
N THR A 237 -28.45 -15.70 -19.81
CA THR A 237 -27.03 -15.35 -19.74
C THR A 237 -26.22 -16.11 -20.78
N TYR A 238 -26.40 -17.43 -20.92
CA TYR A 238 -25.74 -18.22 -21.97
C TYR A 238 -26.10 -17.74 -23.38
N LEU A 239 -27.35 -17.36 -23.61
CA LEU A 239 -27.79 -16.83 -24.90
C LEU A 239 -27.18 -15.47 -25.21
N LEU A 240 -27.04 -14.59 -24.21
CA LEU A 240 -26.42 -13.27 -24.35
C LEU A 240 -24.89 -13.33 -24.48
N LEU A 241 -24.24 -14.35 -23.92
CA LEU A 241 -22.79 -14.54 -24.05
C LEU A 241 -22.34 -14.67 -25.52
N ILE A 242 -23.19 -15.22 -26.40
CA ILE A 242 -22.88 -15.41 -27.82
C ILE A 242 -22.64 -14.07 -28.53
N PRO A 243 -23.61 -13.13 -28.63
CA PRO A 243 -23.41 -11.86 -29.30
C PRO A 243 -22.37 -10.98 -28.58
N ILE A 244 -22.28 -11.05 -27.25
CA ILE A 244 -21.29 -10.29 -26.48
C ILE A 244 -19.88 -10.72 -26.86
N ASN A 245 -19.60 -12.03 -26.90
CA ASN A 245 -18.28 -12.54 -27.29
C ASN A 245 -17.93 -12.14 -28.74
N ILE A 246 -18.88 -12.20 -29.67
CA ILE A 246 -18.66 -11.76 -31.06
C ILE A 246 -18.24 -10.29 -31.12
N ILE A 247 -18.93 -9.42 -30.38
CA ILE A 247 -18.60 -7.98 -30.32
C ILE A 247 -17.21 -7.78 -29.70
N VAL A 248 -16.91 -8.46 -28.59
CA VAL A 248 -15.61 -8.36 -27.91
C VAL A 248 -14.47 -8.80 -28.82
N HIS A 249 -14.62 -9.93 -29.51
CA HIS A 249 -13.62 -10.42 -30.46
C HIS A 249 -13.42 -9.44 -31.63
N SER A 250 -14.50 -8.82 -32.13
CA SER A 250 -14.41 -7.82 -33.21
C SER A 250 -13.73 -6.53 -32.79
N LEU A 251 -13.89 -6.08 -31.54
CA LEU A 251 -13.32 -4.83 -31.05
C LEU A 251 -11.86 -4.98 -30.62
N THR A 252 -11.51 -6.13 -30.02
CA THR A 252 -10.17 -6.36 -29.45
C THR A 252 -9.23 -7.06 -30.42
N GLY A 253 -9.74 -7.78 -31.43
CA GLY A 253 -8.94 -8.65 -32.30
C GLY A 253 -8.34 -9.86 -31.57
N LEU A 254 -8.71 -10.09 -30.31
CA LEU A 254 -8.17 -11.15 -29.46
C LEU A 254 -9.18 -12.30 -29.36
N ASN A 255 -8.91 -13.38 -30.09
CA ASN A 255 -9.76 -14.57 -30.11
C ASN A 255 -9.76 -15.35 -28.79
N ASN A 256 -8.78 -15.11 -27.91
CA ASN A 256 -8.64 -15.82 -26.64
C ASN A 256 -9.37 -15.13 -25.47
N LEU A 257 -9.93 -13.94 -25.67
CA LEU A 257 -10.71 -13.21 -24.67
C LEU A 257 -12.19 -13.56 -24.82
N THR A 258 -12.63 -14.62 -24.15
CA THR A 258 -14.01 -15.10 -24.21
C THR A 258 -14.65 -15.03 -22.82
N GLY A 259 -15.80 -14.37 -22.72
CA GLY A 259 -16.66 -14.48 -21.55
C GLY A 259 -17.22 -15.90 -21.49
N VAL A 260 -17.01 -16.58 -20.37
CA VAL A 260 -17.55 -17.92 -20.11
C VAL A 260 -18.20 -17.91 -18.75
N LEU A 261 -19.41 -18.50 -18.66
CA LEU A 261 -20.05 -18.81 -17.39
C LEU A 261 -19.77 -20.29 -17.05
N PRO A 262 -18.89 -20.58 -16.07
CA PRO A 262 -18.62 -21.95 -15.67
C PRO A 262 -19.88 -22.62 -15.12
N ILE A 263 -20.07 -23.90 -15.46
CA ILE A 263 -21.23 -24.69 -15.01
C ILE A 263 -21.37 -24.70 -13.47
N PRO A 264 -20.29 -24.82 -12.67
CA PRO A 264 -20.41 -24.77 -11.21
C PRO A 264 -20.98 -23.43 -10.71
N THR A 265 -20.55 -22.32 -11.32
CA THR A 265 -21.03 -20.97 -10.98
C THR A 265 -22.50 -20.81 -11.35
N ALA A 266 -22.93 -21.34 -12.50
CA ALA A 266 -24.32 -21.32 -12.91
C ALA A 266 -25.24 -22.06 -11.92
N LEU A 267 -24.81 -23.22 -11.42
CA LEU A 267 -25.55 -23.97 -10.39
C LEU A 267 -25.66 -23.19 -9.07
N ILE A 268 -24.57 -22.53 -8.66
CA ILE A 268 -24.56 -21.67 -7.47
C ILE A 268 -25.55 -20.51 -7.63
N LEU A 269 -25.62 -19.87 -8.80
CA LEU A 269 -26.57 -18.77 -9.06
C LEU A 269 -28.02 -19.23 -8.97
N ILE A 270 -28.35 -20.43 -9.46
CA ILE A 270 -29.70 -21.02 -9.34
C ILE A 270 -30.03 -21.26 -7.86
N LEU A 271 -29.09 -21.82 -7.09
CA LEU A 271 -29.29 -22.05 -5.65
C LEU A 271 -29.48 -20.73 -4.88
N ILE A 272 -28.70 -19.70 -5.20
CA ILE A 272 -28.84 -18.36 -4.61
C ILE A 272 -30.23 -17.78 -4.95
N SER A 273 -30.67 -17.90 -6.20
CA SER A 273 -32.00 -17.46 -6.63
C SER A 273 -33.10 -18.14 -5.81
N MET A 274 -33.07 -19.48 -5.72
CA MET A 274 -34.03 -20.25 -4.92
C MET A 274 -34.04 -19.83 -3.45
N LEU A 275 -32.87 -19.64 -2.85
CA LEU A 275 -32.74 -19.20 -1.45
C LEU A 275 -33.34 -17.80 -1.24
N LEU A 276 -33.04 -16.84 -2.12
CA LEU A 276 -33.56 -15.48 -2.03
C LEU A 276 -35.09 -15.46 -2.17
N THR A 277 -35.64 -16.18 -3.16
CA THR A 277 -37.08 -16.28 -3.34
C THR A 277 -37.74 -16.93 -2.12
N LEU A 278 -37.16 -18.01 -1.60
CA LEU A 278 -37.67 -18.69 -0.41
C LEU A 278 -37.66 -17.78 0.82
N ILE A 279 -36.57 -17.04 1.06
CA ILE A 279 -36.48 -16.08 2.17
C ILE A 279 -37.59 -15.02 2.05
N ALA A 280 -37.81 -14.49 0.85
CA ALA A 280 -38.89 -13.54 0.59
C ALA A 280 -40.29 -14.15 0.86
N GLY A 281 -40.51 -15.41 0.48
CA GLY A 281 -41.80 -16.09 0.59
C GLY A 281 -42.15 -16.62 2.00
N ILE A 282 -41.19 -16.70 2.93
CA ILE A 282 -41.45 -17.20 4.30
C ILE A 282 -42.44 -16.31 5.06
N ILE A 283 -42.30 -14.99 4.94
CA ILE A 283 -43.16 -14.01 5.62
C ILE A 283 -44.63 -14.15 5.18
N PRO A 284 -44.97 -14.10 3.87
CA PRO A 284 -46.35 -14.27 3.40
C PRO A 284 -46.90 -15.67 3.66
N SER A 285 -46.10 -16.73 3.51
CA SER A 285 -46.51 -18.11 3.80
C SER A 285 -46.94 -18.30 5.26
N ARG A 286 -46.24 -17.65 6.20
CA ARG A 286 -46.63 -17.62 7.62
C ARG A 286 -47.91 -16.81 7.85
N SER A 287 -48.08 -15.70 7.13
CA SER A 287 -49.31 -14.90 7.19
C SER A 287 -50.53 -15.70 6.72
N ALA A 288 -50.41 -16.42 5.60
CA ALA A 288 -51.43 -17.32 5.05
C ALA A 288 -51.89 -18.37 6.06
N ALA A 289 -50.93 -19.05 6.69
CA ALA A 289 -51.17 -20.12 7.65
C ALA A 289 -51.88 -19.65 8.94
N LYS A 290 -51.80 -18.36 9.27
CA LYS A 290 -52.44 -17.78 10.47
C LYS A 290 -53.86 -17.29 10.24
N LYS A 291 -54.36 -17.21 9.00
CA LYS A 291 -55.73 -16.76 8.68
C LYS A 291 -56.77 -17.68 9.31
N ASP A 292 -57.75 -17.10 10.00
CA ASP A 292 -58.82 -17.83 10.67
C ASP A 292 -59.84 -18.34 9.63
N PRO A 293 -60.14 -19.65 9.58
CA PRO A 293 -61.11 -20.22 8.64
C PRO A 293 -62.52 -19.63 8.80
N VAL A 294 -62.94 -19.26 10.02
CA VAL A 294 -64.27 -18.70 10.27
C VAL A 294 -64.39 -17.29 9.66
N VAL A 295 -63.32 -16.49 9.79
CA VAL A 295 -63.27 -15.15 9.20
C VAL A 295 -63.15 -15.22 7.69
N ALA A 296 -62.35 -16.16 7.17
CA ALA A 296 -62.12 -16.34 5.73
C ALA A 296 -63.39 -16.76 4.95
N LEU A 297 -64.31 -17.48 5.59
CA LEU A 297 -65.59 -17.88 4.98
C LEU A 297 -66.70 -16.83 5.17
N ARG A 298 -66.56 -15.92 6.15
CA ARG A 298 -67.53 -14.84 6.42
C ARG A 298 -67.28 -13.58 5.59
N THR A 299 -66.17 -13.51 4.86
CA THR A 299 -65.85 -12.36 4.02
C THR A 299 -66.59 -12.53 2.68
N GLU A 300 -67.39 -11.52 2.30
CA GLU A 300 -68.25 -11.51 1.09
C GLU A 300 -67.53 -11.94 -0.18
#